data_AF-A0A2Z6RMZ0-F1
#
_entry.id   AF-A0A2Z6RMZ0-F1
#
_cell.length_a   1.000
_cell.length_b   1.000
_cell.length_c   1.000
_cell.angle_alpha   90.00
_cell.angle_beta   90.00
_cell.angle_gamma   90.00
#
_symmetry.space_group_name_H-M   'P 1'
#
loop_
_entity.id
_entity.type
_entity.pdbx_description
1 polymer ?
#
loop_
_entity_poly.entity_id
_entity_poly.type
_entity_poly.pdbx_seq_one_letter_code
_entity_poly.pdbx_strand_id
1 'polypeptide(L)'
;MKRITHRLIPLIRFQDISSDDYYKKVFPYEELLPRKLKGEIMRFYLASNATEIISSLLPSRSGRFKRGSTIIESQHFAIFASWIEKENNPHYNIRNIPYEFNLLYRASRDDNTAAAFHEKCDNKGSDLLYLSQKLQIQNK
;
A
#
# COMPACT_ATOMS: atom_id res chain seq x y z
N MET A 1 -8.73 -33.84 -5.24
CA MET A 1 -7.95 -32.61 -5.53
C MET A 1 -8.76 -31.31 -5.40
N LYS A 2 -9.94 -31.14 -6.01
CA LYS A 2 -10.75 -29.90 -5.94
C LYS A 2 -10.98 -29.31 -4.53
N ARG A 3 -11.16 -30.13 -3.49
CA ARG A 3 -11.39 -29.64 -2.12
C ARG A 3 -10.17 -28.96 -1.49
N ILE A 4 -8.96 -29.36 -1.87
CA ILE A 4 -7.71 -28.83 -1.32
C ILE A 4 -7.42 -27.46 -1.94
N THR A 5 -7.56 -27.34 -3.26
CA THR A 5 -7.36 -26.07 -3.98
C THR A 5 -8.30 -24.98 -3.49
N HIS A 6 -9.57 -25.29 -3.23
CA HIS A 6 -10.53 -24.33 -2.66
C HIS A 6 -10.14 -23.80 -1.27
N ARG A 7 -9.41 -24.57 -0.45
CA ARG A 7 -8.90 -24.12 0.85
C ARG A 7 -7.65 -23.26 0.74
N LEU A 8 -6.86 -23.45 -0.31
CA LEU A 8 -5.60 -22.73 -0.53
C LEU A 8 -5.81 -21.37 -1.22
N ILE A 9 -6.79 -21.27 -2.14
CA ILE A 9 -7.05 -20.04 -2.90
C ILE A 9 -7.24 -18.79 -2.01
N PRO A 10 -8.03 -18.83 -0.92
CA PRO A 10 -8.18 -17.67 -0.01
C PRO A 10 -6.88 -17.25 0.69
N LEU A 11 -5.88 -18.13 0.75
CA LEU A 11 -4.59 -17.84 1.37
C LEU A 11 -3.65 -17.07 0.44
N ILE A 12 -3.94 -17.03 -0.87
CA ILE A 12 -3.14 -16.33 -1.88
C ILE A 12 -3.42 -14.82 -1.79
N ARG A 13 -2.36 -14.00 -1.78
CA ARG A 13 -2.43 -12.53 -1.81
C ARG A 13 -2.30 -12.03 -3.23
N PHE A 14 -3.38 -12.07 -3.99
CA PHE A 14 -3.36 -11.61 -5.38
C PHE A 14 -2.95 -10.14 -5.52
N GLN A 15 -3.17 -9.32 -4.48
CA GLN A 15 -2.72 -7.93 -4.43
C GLN A 15 -1.19 -7.75 -4.32
N ASP A 16 -0.47 -8.78 -3.87
CA ASP A 16 0.99 -8.77 -3.73
C ASP A 16 1.69 -9.29 -5.00
N ILE A 17 0.92 -9.78 -5.98
CA ILE A 17 1.42 -10.27 -7.25
C ILE A 17 1.45 -9.09 -8.24
N SER A 18 2.50 -8.99 -9.06
CA SER A 18 2.53 -7.99 -10.14
C SER A 18 1.54 -8.36 -11.25
N SER A 19 1.08 -7.40 -12.05
CA SER A 19 0.22 -7.70 -13.22
C SER A 19 0.90 -8.68 -14.18
N ASP A 20 2.21 -8.51 -14.39
CA ASP A 20 3.02 -9.36 -15.25
C ASP A 20 3.13 -10.79 -14.71
N ASP A 21 3.42 -10.96 -13.42
CA ASP A 21 3.47 -12.28 -12.79
C ASP A 21 2.10 -12.92 -12.75
N TYR A 22 1.04 -12.14 -12.52
CA TYR A 22 -0.32 -12.64 -12.59
C TYR A 22 -0.60 -13.21 -13.98
N TYR A 23 -0.34 -12.44 -15.04
CA TYR A 23 -0.56 -12.88 -16.41
C TYR A 23 0.28 -14.12 -16.78
N LYS A 24 1.55 -14.17 -16.37
CA LYS A 24 2.46 -15.26 -16.75
C LYS A 24 2.26 -16.53 -15.91
N LYS A 25 1.92 -16.40 -14.62
CA LYS A 25 2.00 -17.50 -13.64
C LYS A 25 0.65 -17.89 -13.02
N VAL A 26 -0.31 -16.98 -12.97
CA VAL A 26 -1.62 -17.22 -12.31
C VAL A 26 -2.72 -17.42 -13.34
N PHE A 27 -2.77 -16.56 -14.37
CA PHE A 27 -3.76 -16.57 -15.44
C PHE A 27 -3.88 -17.93 -16.16
N PRO A 28 -2.80 -18.69 -16.43
CA PRO A 28 -2.93 -20.03 -17.02
C PRO A 28 -3.79 -21.01 -16.20
N TYR A 29 -3.96 -20.75 -14.90
CA TYR A 29 -4.75 -21.56 -13.98
C TYR A 29 -6.04 -20.88 -13.55
N GLU A 30 -6.48 -19.84 -14.28
CA GLU A 30 -7.62 -19.02 -13.87
C GLU A 30 -8.90 -19.87 -13.73
N GLU A 31 -9.07 -20.96 -14.49
CA GLU A 31 -10.20 -21.89 -14.35
C GLU A 31 -10.40 -22.45 -12.93
N LEU A 32 -9.33 -22.51 -12.12
CA LEU A 32 -9.40 -22.97 -10.72
C LEU A 32 -9.96 -21.90 -9.78
N LEU A 33 -10.00 -20.63 -10.19
CA LEU A 33 -10.45 -19.51 -9.37
C LEU A 33 -11.99 -19.36 -9.41
N PRO A 34 -12.65 -19.11 -8.27
CA PRO A 34 -14.08 -18.78 -8.24
C PRO A 34 -14.39 -17.55 -9.10
N ARG A 35 -15.52 -17.59 -9.84
CA ARG A 35 -15.95 -16.50 -10.74
C ARG A 35 -15.93 -15.11 -10.07
N LYS A 36 -16.42 -15.01 -8.83
CA LYS A 36 -16.41 -13.75 -8.06
C LYS A 36 -14.99 -13.23 -7.85
N LEU A 37 -14.06 -14.12 -7.47
CA LEU A 37 -12.67 -13.77 -7.19
C LEU A 37 -11.94 -13.31 -8.47
N LYS A 38 -12.20 -13.96 -9.62
CA LYS A 38 -11.66 -13.50 -10.91
C LYS A 38 -12.05 -12.05 -11.20
N GLY A 39 -13.32 -11.71 -11.02
CA GLY A 39 -13.82 -10.35 -11.21
C GLY A 39 -13.17 -9.34 -10.28
N GLU A 40 -12.98 -9.69 -9.01
CA GLU A 40 -12.27 -8.85 -8.03
C GLU A 40 -10.80 -8.63 -8.42
N ILE A 41 -10.09 -9.69 -8.81
CA ILE A 41 -8.68 -9.60 -9.25
C ILE A 41 -8.56 -8.78 -10.54
N MET A 42 -9.43 -9.02 -11.51
CA MET A 42 -9.44 -8.29 -12.77
C MET A 42 -9.68 -6.80 -12.54
N ARG A 43 -10.66 -6.46 -11.69
CA ARG A 43 -10.94 -5.07 -11.30
C ARG A 43 -9.75 -4.45 -10.58
N PHE A 44 -9.07 -5.17 -9.70
CA PHE A 44 -7.85 -4.69 -9.04
C PHE A 44 -6.76 -4.34 -10.06
N TYR A 45 -6.53 -5.16 -11.08
CA TYR A 45 -5.48 -4.87 -12.08
C TYR A 45 -5.86 -3.77 -13.06
N LEU A 46 -7.13 -3.70 -13.46
CA LEU A 46 -7.61 -2.82 -14.54
C LEU A 46 -8.17 -1.46 -14.07
N ALA A 47 -8.68 -1.35 -12.85
CA ALA A 47 -9.28 -0.11 -12.36
C ALA A 47 -8.31 0.63 -11.43
N SER A 48 -7.91 1.84 -11.82
CA SER A 48 -6.92 2.70 -11.13
C SER A 48 -7.29 3.08 -9.69
N ASN A 49 -8.55 2.88 -9.28
CA ASN A 49 -9.11 3.25 -7.98
C ASN A 49 -9.51 2.03 -7.10
N ALA A 50 -9.15 0.80 -7.50
CA ALA A 50 -9.61 -0.42 -6.83
C ALA A 50 -8.74 -0.87 -5.64
N THR A 51 -8.16 0.07 -4.89
CA THR A 51 -7.25 -0.22 -3.77
C THR A 51 -7.94 -0.91 -2.59
N GLU A 52 -9.25 -0.71 -2.42
CA GLU A 52 -10.02 -1.26 -1.29
C GLU A 52 -10.71 -2.61 -1.58
N ILE A 53 -10.71 -3.09 -2.83
CA ILE A 53 -11.83 -3.91 -3.29
C ILE A 53 -11.69 -5.40 -2.98
N ILE A 54 -10.48 -5.91 -2.71
CA ILE A 54 -10.34 -7.32 -2.32
C ILE A 54 -10.58 -7.51 -0.81
N SER A 55 -11.80 -7.14 -0.39
CA SER A 55 -12.36 -7.25 0.97
C SER A 55 -12.29 -8.67 1.57
N SER A 56 -12.02 -9.68 0.74
CA SER A 56 -11.95 -11.09 1.12
C SER A 56 -10.51 -11.64 1.28
N LEU A 57 -9.48 -10.87 0.92
CA LEU A 57 -8.09 -11.33 1.01
C LEU A 57 -7.45 -10.81 2.28
N LEU A 58 -6.70 -11.68 2.96
CA LEU A 58 -5.97 -11.26 4.15
C LEU A 58 -4.96 -10.15 3.78
N PRO A 59 -4.39 -9.43 4.76
CA PRO A 59 -3.57 -8.26 4.45
C PRO A 59 -2.31 -8.62 3.66
N SER A 60 -1.81 -7.63 2.91
CA SER A 60 -0.54 -7.72 2.18
C SER A 60 0.58 -8.20 3.11
N ARG A 61 1.37 -9.16 2.63
CA ARG A 61 2.61 -9.58 3.28
C ARG A 61 3.79 -8.73 2.82
N SER A 62 3.63 -8.00 1.72
CA SER A 62 4.68 -7.13 1.22
C SER A 62 4.91 -5.98 2.20
N GLY A 63 6.15 -5.84 2.68
CA GLY A 63 6.55 -4.68 3.48
C GLY A 63 6.44 -3.35 2.71
N ARG A 64 6.20 -3.41 1.39
CA ARG A 64 6.07 -2.25 0.49
C ARG A 64 5.04 -1.23 0.98
N PHE A 65 4.00 -1.68 1.66
CA PHE A 65 2.91 -0.82 2.15
C PHE A 65 2.78 -0.76 3.66
N LYS A 66 3.55 -1.59 4.38
CA LYS A 66 3.59 -1.61 5.84
C LYS A 66 4.74 -0.73 6.35
N ARG A 67 4.79 0.51 5.86
CA ARG A 67 5.86 1.46 6.18
C ARG A 67 5.65 2.16 7.51
N GLY A 68 5.51 1.41 8.61
CA GLY A 68 5.55 1.90 10.00
C GLY A 68 4.58 3.02 10.41
N SER A 69 3.85 3.64 9.49
CA SER A 69 2.97 4.77 9.70
C SER A 69 1.55 4.25 9.88
N THR A 70 0.91 4.68 10.96
CA THR A 70 -0.50 4.39 11.23
C THR A 70 -1.42 5.36 10.48
N ILE A 71 -0.87 6.41 9.88
CA ILE A 71 -1.63 7.52 9.27
C ILE A 71 -1.42 7.59 7.76
N ILE A 72 -0.21 7.26 7.27
CA ILE A 72 0.15 7.35 5.86
C ILE A 72 0.04 5.98 5.22
N GLU A 73 -0.93 5.83 4.33
CA GLU A 73 -1.12 4.62 3.51
C GLU A 73 -0.25 4.61 2.25
N SER A 74 -0.18 3.45 1.61
CA SER A 74 0.53 3.20 0.35
C SER A 74 0.23 4.22 -0.76
N GLN A 75 -1.04 4.60 -0.88
CA GLN A 75 -1.53 5.54 -1.89
C GLN A 75 -0.95 6.95 -1.72
N HIS A 76 -0.77 7.42 -0.48
CA HIS A 76 -0.21 8.73 -0.21
C HIS A 76 1.24 8.86 -0.69
N PHE A 77 2.01 7.77 -0.65
CA PHE A 77 3.39 7.79 -1.14
C PHE A 77 3.49 7.97 -2.66
N ALA A 78 2.49 7.53 -3.42
CA ALA A 78 2.44 7.79 -4.86
C ALA A 78 2.18 9.29 -5.14
N ILE A 79 1.34 9.93 -4.32
CA ILE A 79 1.12 11.38 -4.36
C ILE A 79 2.41 12.12 -4.00
N PHE A 80 3.07 11.73 -2.91
CA PHE A 80 4.34 12.35 -2.49
C PHE A 80 5.42 12.24 -3.57
N ALA A 81 5.54 11.06 -4.21
CA ALA A 81 6.47 10.87 -5.33
C ALA A 81 6.19 11.84 -6.49
N SER A 82 4.91 12.05 -6.82
CA SER A 82 4.50 12.98 -7.87
C SER A 82 4.84 14.44 -7.51
N TRP A 83 4.68 14.82 -6.25
CA TRP A 83 5.06 16.16 -5.76
C TRP A 83 6.57 16.40 -5.78
N ILE A 84 7.38 15.40 -5.45
CA ILE A 84 8.85 15.51 -5.48
C ILE A 84 9.34 15.78 -6.91
N GLU A 85 8.78 15.08 -7.91
CA GLU A 85 9.10 15.29 -9.33
C GLU A 85 8.46 16.55 -9.94
N LYS A 86 7.65 17.29 -9.17
CA LYS A 86 6.88 18.46 -9.63
C LYS A 86 5.98 18.17 -10.85
N GLU A 87 5.49 16.94 -10.96
CA GLU A 87 4.55 16.57 -12.01
C GLU A 87 3.11 16.84 -11.56
N ASN A 88 2.35 17.53 -12.43
CA ASN A 88 0.96 17.92 -12.14
C ASN A 88 -0.05 16.77 -12.28
N ASN A 89 0.38 15.61 -12.79
CA ASN A 89 -0.47 14.45 -13.00
C ASN A 89 0.18 13.24 -12.32
N PRO A 90 -0.53 12.45 -11.47
CA PRO A 90 0.07 11.30 -10.83
C PRO A 90 0.40 10.20 -11.86
N HIS A 91 1.62 10.23 -12.38
CA HIS A 91 2.19 9.12 -13.15
C HIS A 91 2.47 7.90 -12.25
N TYR A 92 2.65 8.15 -10.95
CA TYR A 92 2.88 7.12 -9.96
C TYR A 92 1.57 6.66 -9.32
N ASN A 93 1.45 5.35 -9.24
CA ASN A 93 0.50 4.61 -8.44
C ASN A 93 1.28 3.72 -7.46
N ILE A 94 0.54 3.03 -6.61
CA ILE A 94 1.05 2.12 -5.58
C ILE A 94 2.07 1.10 -6.11
N ARG A 95 2.01 0.74 -7.40
CA ARG A 95 2.84 -0.30 -8.03
C ARG A 95 4.15 0.22 -8.64
N ASN A 96 4.26 1.52 -8.92
CA ASN A 96 5.39 2.10 -9.66
C ASN A 96 5.99 3.35 -8.99
N ILE A 97 5.95 3.42 -7.65
CA ILE A 97 6.60 4.48 -6.89
C ILE A 97 8.13 4.34 -7.04
N PRO A 98 8.86 5.37 -7.52
CA PRO A 98 10.31 5.30 -7.75
C PRO A 98 11.13 5.48 -6.45
N TYR A 99 10.47 5.85 -5.35
CA TYR A 99 11.08 6.17 -4.07
C TYR A 99 10.77 5.13 -2.99
N GLU A 100 11.80 4.78 -2.23
CA GLU A 100 11.66 4.07 -0.97
C GLU A 100 11.57 5.05 0.20
N PHE A 101 10.36 5.34 0.65
CA PHE A 101 10.12 6.13 1.86
C PHE A 101 10.43 5.30 3.10
N ASN A 102 11.25 5.83 4.01
CA ASN A 102 11.58 5.21 5.28
C ASN A 102 11.09 6.09 6.44
N LEU A 103 10.48 5.47 7.46
CA LEU A 103 10.02 6.21 8.64
C LEU A 103 11.20 6.48 9.57
N LEU A 104 11.66 7.74 9.59
CA LEU A 104 12.73 8.19 10.49
C LEU A 104 12.21 8.44 11.91
N TYR A 105 11.11 9.18 12.04
CA TYR A 105 10.57 9.61 13.32
C TYR A 105 9.04 9.53 13.37
N ARG A 106 8.50 9.13 14.52
CA ARG A 106 7.07 9.15 14.84
C ARG A 106 6.89 9.54 16.31
N ALA A 107 6.27 10.69 16.57
CA ALA A 107 6.06 11.21 17.94
C ALA A 107 5.38 10.22 18.91
N SER A 108 4.49 9.35 18.41
CA SER A 108 3.85 8.32 19.24
C SER A 108 4.74 7.11 19.57
N ARG A 109 5.92 6.99 18.96
CA ARG A 109 6.91 5.92 19.18
C ARG A 109 8.22 6.46 19.79
N ASP A 110 8.63 7.62 19.34
CA ASP A 110 10.02 8.12 19.45
C ASP A 110 10.14 9.32 20.38
N ASP A 111 9.22 9.48 21.33
CA ASP A 111 9.09 10.60 22.25
C ASP A 111 8.80 11.94 21.55
N ASN A 112 7.67 12.56 21.91
CA ASN A 112 7.18 13.79 21.27
C ASN A 112 7.97 15.05 21.69
N THR A 113 9.28 15.06 21.44
CA THR A 113 10.20 16.15 21.79
C THR A 113 10.99 16.60 20.58
N ALA A 114 11.36 17.88 20.54
CA ALA A 114 12.21 18.42 19.49
C ALA A 114 13.60 17.74 19.48
N ALA A 115 14.15 17.42 20.65
CA ALA A 115 15.44 16.75 20.77
C ALA A 115 15.43 15.38 20.08
N ALA A 116 14.42 14.54 20.33
CA ALA A 116 14.30 13.23 19.69
C ALA A 116 14.05 13.32 18.18
N PHE A 117 13.35 14.36 17.72
CA PHE A 117 13.20 14.64 16.29
C PHE A 117 14.56 14.96 15.65
N HIS A 118 15.29 15.92 16.22
CA HIS A 118 16.60 16.33 15.70
C HIS A 118 17.62 15.19 15.71
N GLU A 119 17.65 14.38 16.77
CA GLU A 119 18.52 13.21 16.86
C GLU A 119 18.30 12.21 15.70
N LYS A 120 17.05 12.02 15.26
CA LYS A 120 16.69 11.04 14.23
C LYS A 120 16.71 11.59 12.81
N CYS A 121 16.39 12.87 12.61
CA CYS A 121 16.18 13.47 11.29
C CYS A 121 17.35 14.35 10.82
N ASP A 122 18.11 14.98 11.72
CA ASP A 122 19.16 15.90 11.29
C ASP A 122 20.22 15.18 10.45
N ASN A 123 20.65 15.83 9.36
CA ASN A 123 21.66 15.34 8.42
C ASN A 123 21.31 14.04 7.68
N LYS A 124 20.03 13.65 7.60
CA LYS A 124 19.58 12.44 6.86
C LYS A 124 19.28 12.66 5.38
N GLY A 125 19.28 13.90 4.92
CA GLY A 125 19.06 14.27 3.51
C GLY A 125 17.71 14.98 3.32
N SER A 126 17.09 14.78 2.16
CA SER A 126 15.77 15.35 1.87
C SER A 126 14.69 14.62 2.67
N ASP A 127 14.15 15.30 3.68
CA ASP A 127 13.12 14.74 4.56
C ASP A 127 11.73 15.29 4.23
N LEU A 128 10.72 14.43 4.30
CA LEU A 128 9.31 14.81 4.18
C LEU A 128 8.66 14.77 5.56
N LEU A 129 8.28 15.95 6.06
CA LEU A 129 7.55 16.07 7.32
C LEU A 129 6.04 16.01 7.06
N TYR A 130 5.37 15.04 7.69
CA TYR A 130 3.92 14.92 7.65
C TYR A 130 3.34 15.11 9.06
N LEU A 131 2.41 16.05 9.19
CA LEU A 131 1.70 16.34 10.43
C LEU A 131 0.24 15.90 10.28
N SER A 132 -0.25 15.14 11.25
CA SER A 132 -1.66 14.77 11.33
C SER A 132 -2.27 15.21 12.65
N GLN A 133 -3.41 15.87 12.60
CA GLN A 133 -4.19 16.23 13.77
C GLN A 133 -5.48 15.41 13.81
N LYS A 134 -5.79 14.80 14.96
CA LYS A 134 -7.07 14.12 15.16
C LYS A 134 -8.12 15.16 15.53
N LEU A 135 -9.07 15.42 14.64
CA LEU A 135 -10.22 16.28 14.92
C LEU A 135 -11.27 15.49 15.70
N GLN A 136 -11.72 16.01 16.84
CA GLN A 136 -12.91 15.51 17.53
C GLN A 136 -14.10 16.37 17.14
N ILE A 137 -15.05 15.79 16.42
CA ILE A 137 -16.34 16.43 16.15
C ILE A 137 -17.20 16.23 17.40
N GLN A 138 -17.43 17.31 18.13
CA GLN A 138 -18.43 17.35 19.20
C GLN A 138 -19.77 17.69 18.51
N ASN A 139 -20.72 16.74 18.51
CA ASN A 139 -22.10 17.06 18.13
C ASN A 139 -22.69 17.96 19.21
N LYS A 140 -23.16 19.14 18.81
CA LYS A 140 -23.88 20.08 19.66
C LYS A 140 -25.36 19.71 19.71
#